data_AF-A0A371K2P9-F1
#
_entry.id   AF-A0A371K2P9-F1
#
_cell.length_a   1.000
_cell.length_b   1.000
_cell.length_c   1.000
_cell.angle_alpha   90.00
_cell.angle_beta   90.00
_cell.angle_gamma   90.00
#
_symmetry.space_group_name_H-M   'P 1'
#
loop_
_entity.id
_entity.type
_entity.pdbx_description
1 polymer ?
#
loop_
_entity_poly.entity_id
_entity_poly.type
_entity_poly.pdbx_seq_one_letter_code
_entity_poly.pdbx_strand_id
1 'polypeptide(L)'
;MNFGKSLRGTVLACALLVWPATMTLAQSGQGERYQPRSERGRLAAELVRRWAGHVQQVYGTAPQRWAQSMAPTFARAPLANLRHAAQMTDYTAMMAAASEPYAHRSAPGAAKAPSPTPAAAVPSERLLYTMLAPCRLADTRTVAQRMSAGEARSFNLQSLTSQGGSQFGCNIPSDASAVTLNITVVNPDIAGYLTVFPTGATRPLASSLNYRTGDVVGNEIIARLGGDPFPTFSVYSYAGADLVIDVAGYFSAAKGEPLDCQQVSSNYINVAAGAVVSAVSPVCPAGYTATGGGCSSNVYPSIEELYFFSFGPQASGSYACQARNRGSNNNVTIRAEAMCCRLPGR
;
A
#
# COMPACT_ATOMS: atom_id res chain seq x y z
N MET A 1 42.82 -44.99 -37.36
CA MET A 1 44.11 -45.59 -37.75
C MET A 1 45.21 -44.57 -37.49
N ASN A 2 46.25 -44.99 -36.76
CA ASN A 2 47.50 -44.28 -36.40
C ASN A 2 48.19 -43.63 -37.62
N PHE A 3 49.02 -42.59 -37.54
CA PHE A 3 50.29 -42.34 -36.81
C PHE A 3 50.54 -40.81 -36.81
N GLY A 4 51.31 -40.11 -35.96
CA GLY A 4 52.38 -40.50 -35.05
C GLY A 4 53.75 -39.92 -35.48
N LYS A 5 54.12 -38.74 -34.92
CA LYS A 5 55.50 -38.21 -34.64
C LYS A 5 56.42 -37.92 -35.87
N SER A 6 57.32 -36.94 -35.92
CA SER A 6 58.56 -36.77 -35.12
C SER A 6 59.44 -35.68 -35.81
N LEU A 7 59.79 -34.57 -35.15
CA LEU A 7 61.13 -34.17 -34.67
C LEU A 7 62.20 -33.67 -35.68
N ARG A 8 62.65 -32.44 -35.39
CA ARG A 8 64.05 -31.95 -35.21
C ARG A 8 64.94 -31.60 -36.42
N GLY A 9 65.50 -30.39 -36.33
CA GLY A 9 66.93 -30.11 -36.56
C GLY A 9 67.20 -28.73 -37.19
N THR A 10 67.60 -27.69 -36.42
CA THR A 10 68.99 -27.16 -36.26
C THR A 10 69.60 -26.58 -37.56
N VAL A 11 70.26 -25.41 -37.64
CA VAL A 11 71.03 -24.61 -36.67
C VAL A 11 71.53 -23.29 -37.31
N LEU A 12 71.77 -22.27 -36.46
CA LEU A 12 72.63 -21.05 -36.56
C LEU A 12 72.47 -20.05 -37.74
N ALA A 13 72.32 -18.75 -37.42
CA ALA A 13 73.43 -17.87 -37.02
C ALA A 13 72.95 -16.50 -36.50
N CYS A 14 73.62 -16.02 -35.45
CA CYS A 14 73.45 -14.73 -34.77
C CYS A 14 73.73 -13.53 -35.68
N ALA A 15 72.91 -12.48 -35.52
CA ALA A 15 73.37 -11.09 -35.65
C ALA A 15 72.82 -10.29 -34.46
N LEU A 16 73.77 -9.71 -33.74
CA LEU A 16 73.63 -8.90 -32.53
C LEU A 16 72.76 -7.67 -32.76
N LEU A 17 71.82 -7.39 -31.85
CA LEU A 17 71.49 -6.03 -31.42
C LEU A 17 70.95 -6.10 -29.97
N VAL A 18 71.72 -5.51 -29.06
CA VAL A 18 71.40 -5.30 -27.65
C VAL A 18 70.28 -4.27 -27.57
N TRP A 19 69.22 -4.55 -26.81
CA TRP A 19 68.50 -3.54 -26.00
C TRP A 19 67.80 -4.24 -24.81
N PRO A 20 68.11 -3.86 -23.56
CA PRO A 20 67.47 -4.41 -22.37
C PRO A 20 66.09 -3.77 -22.14
N ALA A 21 65.23 -4.55 -21.51
CA ALA A 21 63.92 -4.15 -21.05
C ALA A 21 63.99 -2.91 -20.13
N THR A 22 63.42 -1.81 -20.60
CA THR A 22 62.80 -0.80 -19.73
C THR A 22 61.41 -0.54 -20.30
N MET A 23 60.40 -1.20 -19.72
CA MET A 23 59.04 -0.67 -19.81
C MET A 23 59.04 0.63 -19.03
N THR A 24 59.20 1.73 -19.77
CA THR A 24 59.02 3.08 -19.29
C THR A 24 57.62 3.17 -18.66
N LEU A 25 57.56 3.63 -17.41
CA LEU A 25 56.35 4.11 -16.77
C LEU A 25 55.66 5.11 -17.70
N ALA A 26 54.61 4.67 -18.39
CA ALA A 26 53.60 5.59 -18.90
C ALA A 26 52.77 6.03 -17.69
N GLN A 27 53.10 7.24 -17.23
CA GLN A 27 52.46 7.95 -16.15
C GLN A 27 50.94 8.08 -16.38
N SER A 28 50.20 7.82 -15.30
CA SER A 28 48.88 8.38 -14.96
C SER A 28 48.13 9.14 -16.05
N GLY A 29 47.09 8.51 -16.60
CA GLY A 29 46.00 9.17 -17.32
C GLY A 29 44.68 8.95 -16.58
N GLN A 30 44.30 9.92 -15.74
CA GLN A 30 42.94 10.38 -15.42
C GLN A 30 41.77 9.39 -15.62
N GLY A 31 41.10 9.07 -14.53
CA GLY A 31 40.00 8.09 -14.46
C GLY A 31 38.94 8.22 -15.56
N GLU A 32 38.80 7.15 -16.33
CA GLU A 32 37.61 6.93 -17.15
C GLU A 32 36.39 6.89 -16.22
N ARG A 33 35.64 7.99 -16.21
CA ARG A 33 34.31 8.04 -15.58
C ARG A 33 33.47 6.96 -16.24
N TYR A 34 33.21 5.87 -15.52
CA TYR A 34 32.27 4.83 -15.92
C TYR A 34 30.96 5.47 -16.42
N GLN A 35 30.71 5.39 -17.73
CA GLN A 35 29.50 5.87 -18.39
C GLN A 35 28.52 4.69 -18.45
N PRO A 36 27.42 4.72 -17.69
CA PRO A 36 26.48 3.61 -17.68
C PRO A 36 25.80 3.47 -19.05
N ARG A 37 25.85 2.28 -19.64
CA ARG A 37 25.30 2.02 -21.00
C ARG A 37 23.77 1.96 -21.05
N SER A 38 23.09 1.83 -19.90
CA SER A 38 21.63 1.78 -19.79
C SER A 38 21.07 3.02 -19.12
N GLU A 39 19.84 3.41 -19.50
CA GLU A 39 19.13 4.56 -18.91
C GLU A 39 19.03 4.44 -17.38
N ARG A 40 18.74 3.24 -16.89
CA ARG A 40 18.75 2.90 -15.46
C ARG A 40 20.09 3.23 -14.82
N GLY A 41 21.19 2.78 -15.42
CA GLY A 41 22.53 3.03 -14.89
C GLY A 41 22.85 4.53 -14.86
N ARG A 42 22.40 5.29 -15.86
CA ARG A 42 22.58 6.75 -15.91
C ARG A 42 21.83 7.45 -14.79
N LEU A 43 20.57 7.12 -14.58
CA LEU A 43 19.73 7.69 -13.51
C LEU A 43 20.27 7.32 -12.13
N ALA A 44 20.69 6.06 -11.92
CA ALA A 44 21.31 5.63 -10.68
C ALA A 44 22.62 6.39 -10.40
N ALA A 45 23.49 6.54 -11.40
CA ALA A 45 24.73 7.30 -11.27
C ALA A 45 24.48 8.80 -11.02
N GLU A 46 23.43 9.37 -11.61
CA GLU A 46 23.02 10.76 -11.35
C GLU A 46 22.53 10.95 -9.91
N LEU A 47 21.65 10.09 -9.43
CA LEU A 47 21.14 10.12 -8.05
C LEU A 47 22.28 9.98 -7.04
N VAL A 48 23.20 9.04 -7.27
CA VAL A 48 24.39 8.88 -6.42
C VAL A 48 25.26 10.13 -6.43
N ARG A 49 25.54 10.72 -7.61
CA ARG A 49 26.36 11.94 -7.66
C ARG A 49 25.70 13.13 -6.97
N ARG A 50 24.38 13.27 -7.08
CA ARG A 50 23.64 14.40 -6.49
C ARG A 50 23.60 14.34 -4.97
N TRP A 51 23.40 13.15 -4.40
CA TRP A 51 23.07 13.02 -2.98
C TRP A 51 24.20 12.49 -2.10
N ALA A 52 25.31 12.01 -2.68
CA ALA A 52 26.45 11.51 -1.94
C ALA A 52 27.03 12.52 -0.93
N GLY A 53 27.10 13.80 -1.31
CA GLY A 53 27.59 14.87 -0.42
C GLY A 53 26.66 15.11 0.77
N HIS A 54 25.35 15.15 0.52
CA HIS A 54 24.34 15.26 1.58
C HIS A 54 24.43 14.08 2.56
N VAL A 55 24.56 12.86 2.05
CA VAL A 55 24.65 11.67 2.89
C VAL A 55 25.92 11.64 3.73
N GLN A 56 27.03 12.09 3.17
CA GLN A 56 28.28 12.22 3.92
C GLN A 56 28.17 13.28 5.03
N GLN A 57 27.52 14.42 4.76
CA GLN A 57 27.36 15.50 5.73
C GLN A 57 26.37 15.17 6.85
N VAL A 58 25.25 14.54 6.53
CA VAL A 58 24.15 14.27 7.49
C VAL A 58 24.36 12.95 8.23
N TYR A 59 24.83 11.91 7.53
CA TYR A 59 24.91 10.54 8.07
C TYR A 59 26.36 10.03 8.21
N GLY A 60 27.38 10.86 7.93
CA GLY A 60 28.79 10.49 8.09
C GLY A 60 29.25 9.32 7.20
N THR A 61 28.44 8.92 6.22
CA THR A 61 28.71 7.73 5.40
C THR A 61 29.53 8.09 4.17
N ALA A 62 30.62 7.36 3.92
CA ALA A 62 31.46 7.60 2.75
C ALA A 62 30.66 7.43 1.44
N PRO A 63 30.77 8.36 0.47
CA PRO A 63 30.05 8.33 -0.81
C PRO A 63 30.05 6.99 -1.54
N GLN A 64 31.21 6.32 -1.57
CA GLN A 64 31.37 5.01 -2.22
C GLN A 64 30.61 3.90 -1.51
N ARG A 65 30.61 3.89 -0.17
CA ARG A 65 29.87 2.92 0.64
C ARG A 65 28.36 3.10 0.49
N TRP A 66 27.90 4.35 0.46
CA TRP A 66 26.50 4.64 0.21
C TRP A 66 26.06 4.29 -1.23
N ALA A 67 26.91 4.56 -2.23
CA ALA A 67 26.63 4.13 -3.60
C ALA A 67 26.49 2.61 -3.72
N GLN A 68 27.34 1.84 -3.03
CA GLN A 68 27.28 0.38 -2.99
C GLN A 68 26.02 -0.13 -2.26
N SER A 69 25.64 0.49 -1.13
CA SER A 69 24.44 0.09 -0.40
C SER A 69 23.14 0.37 -1.16
N MET A 70 23.13 1.40 -2.01
CA MET A 70 21.97 1.77 -2.83
C MET A 70 21.88 1.02 -4.16
N ALA A 71 22.94 0.31 -4.57
CA ALA A 71 22.96 -0.41 -5.84
C ALA A 71 21.80 -1.43 -6.00
N PRO A 72 21.44 -2.25 -4.98
CA PRO A 72 20.29 -3.16 -5.07
C PRO A 72 18.95 -2.42 -5.21
N THR A 73 18.79 -1.29 -4.51
CA THR A 73 17.58 -0.45 -4.58
C THR A 73 17.39 0.10 -5.98
N PHE A 74 18.41 0.72 -6.56
CA PHE A 74 18.32 1.26 -7.92
C PHE A 74 18.28 0.19 -9.01
N ALA A 75 18.86 -0.99 -8.77
CA ALA A 75 18.76 -2.12 -9.70
C ALA A 75 17.32 -2.65 -9.79
N ARG A 76 16.61 -2.72 -8.64
CA ARG A 76 15.25 -3.29 -8.54
C ARG A 76 14.13 -2.28 -8.76
N ALA A 77 14.37 -0.99 -8.52
CA ALA A 77 13.36 0.05 -8.69
C ALA A 77 12.80 0.08 -10.12
N PRO A 78 11.49 0.26 -10.34
CA PRO A 78 10.95 0.46 -11.68
C PRO A 78 11.56 1.71 -12.35
N LEU A 79 11.73 1.70 -13.68
CA LEU A 79 12.43 2.78 -14.38
C LEU A 79 11.71 4.13 -14.25
N ALA A 80 10.37 4.11 -14.18
CA ALA A 80 9.56 5.30 -13.89
C ALA A 80 9.86 5.91 -12.51
N ASN A 81 10.08 5.06 -11.50
CA ASN A 81 10.43 5.51 -10.15
C ASN A 81 11.81 6.14 -10.11
N LEU A 82 12.79 5.60 -10.87
CA LEU A 82 14.10 6.24 -11.00
C LEU A 82 14.04 7.59 -11.71
N ARG A 83 13.18 7.74 -12.74
CA ARG A 83 12.95 9.02 -13.41
C ARG A 83 12.29 10.03 -12.47
N HIS A 84 11.33 9.60 -11.66
CA HIS A 84 10.67 10.45 -10.69
C HIS A 84 11.64 10.86 -9.57
N ALA A 85 12.39 9.92 -9.01
CA ALA A 85 13.43 10.17 -8.01
C ALA A 85 14.47 11.19 -8.51
N ALA A 86 14.84 11.14 -9.79
CA ALA A 86 15.78 12.10 -10.39
C ALA A 86 15.24 13.54 -10.46
N GLN A 87 13.93 13.73 -10.39
CA GLN A 87 13.27 15.03 -10.37
C GLN A 87 13.13 15.61 -8.95
N MET A 88 13.33 14.79 -7.91
CA MET A 88 13.16 15.23 -6.52
C MET A 88 14.32 16.14 -6.09
N THR A 89 13.96 17.20 -5.37
CA THR A 89 14.89 18.20 -4.81
C THR A 89 15.16 18.00 -3.33
N ASP A 90 14.53 17.01 -2.71
CA ASP A 90 14.70 16.62 -1.31
C ASP A 90 15.19 15.17 -1.21
N TYR A 91 16.13 14.91 -0.30
CA TYR A 91 16.77 13.59 -0.15
C TYR A 91 15.77 12.53 0.31
N THR A 92 14.91 12.89 1.27
CA THR A 92 13.90 11.97 1.82
C THR A 92 12.86 11.63 0.75
N ALA A 93 12.41 12.63 0.00
CA ALA A 93 11.45 12.45 -1.09
C ALA A 93 12.05 11.67 -2.27
N MET A 94 13.34 11.86 -2.57
CA MET A 94 14.07 11.03 -3.54
C MET A 94 14.13 9.57 -3.10
N MET A 95 14.47 9.32 -1.84
CA MET A 95 14.56 7.96 -1.27
C MET A 95 13.20 7.27 -1.26
N ALA A 96 12.12 7.99 -0.92
CA ALA A 96 10.76 7.50 -1.01
C ALA A 96 10.41 7.11 -2.46
N ALA A 97 10.61 8.02 -3.42
CA ALA A 97 10.33 7.75 -4.82
C ALA A 97 11.12 6.55 -5.38
N ALA A 98 12.37 6.34 -4.95
CA ALA A 98 13.19 5.21 -5.39
C ALA A 98 12.85 3.87 -4.73
N SER A 99 12.19 3.88 -3.57
CA SER A 99 11.88 2.68 -2.76
C SER A 99 10.41 2.28 -2.75
N GLU A 100 9.51 3.12 -3.28
CA GLU A 100 8.08 2.78 -3.40
C GLU A 100 7.83 1.56 -4.31
N PRO A 101 6.99 0.59 -3.90
CA PRO A 101 6.38 -0.38 -4.80
C PRO A 101 5.56 0.37 -5.86
N TYR A 102 5.75 0.05 -7.14
CA TYR A 102 5.07 0.76 -8.23
C TYR A 102 3.55 0.57 -8.15
N ALA A 103 2.86 1.55 -7.56
CA ALA A 103 1.46 1.83 -7.82
C ALA A 103 1.42 2.76 -9.04
N HIS A 104 0.71 2.33 -10.09
CA HIS A 104 0.57 3.09 -11.33
C HIS A 104 0.02 4.51 -11.06
N ARG A 105 0.88 5.51 -10.96
CA ARG A 105 0.50 6.92 -11.11
C ARG A 105 0.66 7.32 -12.57
N SER A 106 -0.45 7.69 -13.18
CA SER A 106 -0.56 8.21 -14.54
C SER A 106 0.39 9.40 -14.76
N ALA A 107 1.08 9.40 -15.91
CA ALA A 107 2.02 10.46 -16.29
C ALA A 107 1.31 11.81 -16.56
N PRO A 108 1.94 12.96 -16.26
CA PRO A 108 1.40 14.28 -16.59
C PRO A 108 1.80 14.67 -18.02
N GLY A 109 0.83 15.02 -18.85
CA GLY A 109 1.08 15.62 -20.16
C GLY A 109 0.24 15.04 -21.30
N ALA A 110 -1.08 15.19 -21.24
CA ALA A 110 -1.92 15.20 -22.42
C ALA A 110 -3.02 16.25 -22.22
N ALA A 111 -3.11 17.20 -23.15
CA ALA A 111 -4.07 18.28 -23.12
C ALA A 111 -5.51 17.74 -23.05
N LYS A 112 -6.32 18.36 -22.19
CA LYS A 112 -7.70 18.01 -21.89
C LYS A 112 -8.60 18.31 -23.09
N ALA A 113 -8.99 17.27 -23.84
CA ALA A 113 -10.25 17.31 -24.56
C ALA A 113 -11.39 17.16 -23.52
N PRO A 114 -12.50 17.92 -23.61
CA PRO A 114 -13.60 17.77 -22.67
C PRO A 114 -14.34 16.47 -22.96
N SER A 115 -14.03 15.44 -22.17
CA SER A 115 -14.84 14.21 -22.10
C SER A 115 -15.80 14.31 -20.91
N PRO A 116 -17.00 13.72 -21.04
CA PRO A 116 -18.10 13.94 -20.11
C PRO A 116 -17.73 13.45 -18.71
N THR A 117 -18.22 14.17 -17.70
CA THR A 117 -18.07 13.87 -16.28
C THR A 117 -18.29 12.37 -16.02
N PRO A 118 -17.28 11.62 -15.56
CA PRO A 118 -17.52 10.28 -15.07
C PRO A 118 -18.30 10.41 -13.76
N ALA A 119 -19.43 9.71 -13.67
CA ALA A 119 -20.01 9.38 -12.37
C ALA A 119 -18.89 8.82 -11.48
N ALA A 120 -18.79 9.35 -10.25
CA ALA A 120 -17.72 9.07 -9.30
C ALA A 120 -17.32 7.57 -9.31
N ALA A 121 -16.07 7.29 -9.69
CA ALA A 121 -15.47 6.00 -9.45
C ALA A 121 -15.38 5.81 -7.94
N VAL A 122 -16.24 4.94 -7.40
CA VAL A 122 -16.17 4.52 -5.99
C VAL A 122 -14.83 3.78 -5.84
N PRO A 123 -13.90 4.22 -4.97
CA PRO A 123 -12.79 3.36 -4.60
C PRO A 123 -13.39 2.06 -4.07
N SER A 124 -12.78 0.91 -4.37
CA SER A 124 -13.21 -0.39 -3.84
C SER A 124 -12.87 -0.49 -2.34
N GLU A 125 -13.43 0.43 -1.56
CA GLU A 125 -13.40 0.37 -0.11
C GLU A 125 -14.25 -0.84 0.29
N ARG A 126 -13.62 -1.79 0.98
CA ARG A 126 -14.36 -2.82 1.70
C ARG A 126 -15.26 -2.10 2.68
N LEU A 127 -16.56 -2.05 2.39
CA LEU A 127 -17.54 -1.53 3.32
C LEU A 127 -17.88 -2.60 4.34
N LEU A 128 -17.85 -2.24 5.62
CA LEU A 128 -18.34 -3.07 6.71
C LEU A 128 -19.77 -2.65 7.04
N TYR A 129 -20.63 -3.64 7.22
CA TYR A 129 -21.99 -3.41 7.68
C TYR A 129 -22.03 -3.49 9.21
N THR A 130 -22.59 -2.47 9.84
CA THR A 130 -22.86 -2.43 11.27
C THR A 130 -24.37 -2.44 11.49
N MET A 131 -24.87 -3.48 12.15
CA MET A 131 -26.28 -3.56 12.57
C MET A 131 -26.58 -2.53 13.65
N LEU A 132 -27.77 -1.95 13.58
CA LEU A 132 -28.32 -1.07 14.60
C LEU A 132 -29.60 -1.68 15.16
N ALA A 133 -29.97 -1.30 16.39
CA ALA A 133 -31.35 -1.43 16.81
C ALA A 133 -32.21 -0.56 15.88
N PRO A 134 -33.37 -1.05 15.38
CA PRO A 134 -34.23 -0.27 14.49
C PRO A 134 -34.50 1.12 15.06
N CYS A 135 -34.21 2.14 14.25
CA CYS A 135 -34.27 3.53 14.68
C CYS A 135 -35.04 4.39 13.68
N ARG A 136 -36.02 5.16 14.18
CA ARG A 136 -36.81 6.08 13.36
C ARG A 136 -35.93 7.22 12.87
N LEU A 137 -35.71 7.25 11.56
CA LEU A 137 -35.01 8.32 10.88
C LEU A 137 -35.94 9.50 10.61
N ALA A 138 -37.14 9.22 10.07
CA ALA A 138 -38.10 10.27 9.73
C ALA A 138 -39.55 9.78 9.82
N ASP A 139 -40.46 10.70 10.13
CA ASP A 139 -41.91 10.52 10.08
C ASP A 139 -42.58 11.80 9.57
N THR A 140 -43.07 11.78 8.34
CA THR A 140 -43.70 12.95 7.72
C THR A 140 -45.09 13.24 8.24
N ARG A 141 -45.72 12.26 8.91
CA ARG A 141 -47.07 12.40 9.46
C ARG A 141 -47.10 13.36 10.65
N THR A 142 -45.94 13.61 11.26
CA THR A 142 -45.81 14.41 12.48
C THR A 142 -45.07 15.72 12.23
N VAL A 143 -43.84 15.66 11.74
CA VAL A 143 -42.95 16.84 11.68
C VAL A 143 -42.42 17.10 10.27
N ALA A 144 -41.99 16.06 9.53
CA ALA A 144 -41.23 16.27 8.30
C ALA A 144 -42.04 16.83 7.11
N GLN A 145 -43.32 17.16 7.31
CA GLN A 145 -44.31 17.50 6.28
C GLN A 145 -44.53 16.38 5.28
N ARG A 146 -45.77 16.19 4.83
CA ARG A 146 -46.09 15.24 3.77
C ARG A 146 -45.23 15.47 2.51
N MET A 147 -44.93 14.42 1.75
CA MET A 147 -44.23 14.56 0.47
C MET A 147 -45.16 15.19 -0.57
N SER A 148 -44.65 16.13 -1.37
CA SER A 148 -45.35 16.67 -2.53
C SER A 148 -45.27 15.71 -3.72
N ALA A 149 -46.29 15.70 -4.56
CA ALA A 149 -46.25 14.98 -5.83
C ALA A 149 -45.17 15.55 -6.76
N GLY A 150 -44.37 14.68 -7.37
CA GLY A 150 -43.37 15.09 -8.35
C GLY A 150 -42.08 15.69 -7.78
N GLU A 151 -41.91 15.73 -6.46
CA GLU A 151 -40.74 16.33 -5.82
C GLU A 151 -39.82 15.29 -5.17
N ALA A 152 -38.56 15.68 -5.00
CA ALA A 152 -37.59 14.94 -4.21
C ALA A 152 -37.22 15.73 -2.95
N ARG A 153 -37.12 15.03 -1.82
CA ARG A 153 -36.68 15.60 -0.54
C ARG A 153 -35.49 14.83 -0.01
N SER A 154 -34.51 15.55 0.52
CA SER A 154 -33.35 14.97 1.20
C SER A 154 -33.63 14.73 2.67
N PHE A 155 -33.20 13.57 3.17
CA PHE A 155 -33.26 13.18 4.57
C PHE A 155 -31.86 13.14 5.16
N ASN A 156 -31.71 13.73 6.33
CA ASN A 156 -30.44 13.85 7.04
C ASN A 156 -30.27 12.69 8.03
N LEU A 157 -29.04 12.20 8.20
CA LEU A 157 -28.73 11.09 9.12
C LEU A 157 -28.14 11.52 10.47
N GLN A 158 -27.85 12.80 10.64
CA GLN A 158 -27.26 13.40 11.83
C GLN A 158 -28.28 14.24 12.63
N SER A 159 -29.22 14.92 11.95
CA SER A 159 -30.25 15.77 12.57
C SER A 159 -31.65 15.22 12.28
N LEU A 160 -32.14 14.34 13.16
CA LEU A 160 -33.35 13.55 12.89
C LEU A 160 -34.64 14.19 13.45
N THR A 161 -34.54 14.99 14.52
CA THR A 161 -35.73 15.56 15.19
C THR A 161 -36.53 16.48 14.28
N SER A 162 -35.86 17.27 13.44
CA SER A 162 -36.49 18.15 12.44
C SER A 162 -37.26 17.41 11.35
N GLN A 163 -37.06 16.08 11.24
CA GLN A 163 -37.76 15.21 10.31
C GLN A 163 -38.60 14.15 11.03
N GLY A 164 -38.92 14.33 12.31
CA GLY A 164 -39.79 13.42 13.07
C GLY A 164 -39.11 12.10 13.49
N GLY A 165 -37.78 12.07 13.46
CA GLY A 165 -36.96 10.94 13.89
C GLY A 165 -36.59 10.93 15.36
N SER A 166 -35.73 9.98 15.73
CA SER A 166 -35.21 9.78 17.10
C SER A 166 -34.55 11.04 17.67
N GLN A 167 -34.93 11.39 18.90
CA GLN A 167 -34.33 12.52 19.64
C GLN A 167 -32.84 12.31 19.94
N PHE A 168 -32.41 11.06 20.12
CA PHE A 168 -31.03 10.71 20.46
C PHE A 168 -30.18 10.38 19.23
N GLY A 169 -30.72 10.54 18.02
CA GLY A 169 -30.10 10.05 16.79
C GLY A 169 -30.19 8.53 16.65
N CYS A 170 -29.51 8.00 15.64
CA CYS A 170 -29.45 6.55 15.35
C CYS A 170 -28.01 5.99 15.44
N ASN A 171 -27.06 6.73 16.02
CA ASN A 171 -25.64 6.34 16.10
C ASN A 171 -24.99 5.98 14.75
N ILE A 172 -25.41 6.67 13.69
CA ILE A 172 -24.83 6.51 12.35
C ILE A 172 -23.65 7.48 12.24
N PRO A 173 -22.42 6.99 11.97
CA PRO A 173 -21.27 7.87 11.89
C PRO A 173 -21.35 8.78 10.65
N SER A 174 -20.70 9.94 10.72
CA SER A 174 -20.72 10.92 9.62
C SER A 174 -19.99 10.43 8.37
N ASP A 175 -19.10 9.46 8.50
CA ASP A 175 -18.35 8.80 7.42
C ASP A 175 -19.08 7.57 6.83
N ALA A 176 -20.35 7.35 7.18
CA ALA A 176 -21.16 6.30 6.57
C ALA A 176 -21.34 6.55 5.05
N SER A 177 -21.17 5.50 4.26
CA SER A 177 -21.29 5.54 2.80
C SER A 177 -22.66 5.04 2.29
N ALA A 178 -23.35 4.23 3.09
CA ALA A 178 -24.71 3.75 2.80
C ALA A 178 -25.45 3.39 4.09
N VAL A 179 -26.78 3.28 4.02
CA VAL A 179 -27.63 2.74 5.09
C VAL A 179 -28.59 1.69 4.56
N THR A 180 -28.93 0.74 5.43
CA THR A 180 -30.08 -0.15 5.23
C THR A 180 -31.29 0.48 5.91
N LEU A 181 -32.32 0.77 5.13
CA LEU A 181 -33.53 1.43 5.60
C LEU A 181 -34.78 0.63 5.25
N ASN A 182 -35.78 0.69 6.13
CA ASN A 182 -37.15 0.33 5.82
C ASN A 182 -37.92 1.62 5.57
N ILE A 183 -38.41 1.81 4.34
CA ILE A 183 -39.27 2.93 3.99
C ILE A 183 -40.70 2.43 3.83
N THR A 184 -41.63 3.08 4.53
CA THR A 184 -43.07 2.80 4.44
C THR A 184 -43.79 4.02 3.90
N VAL A 185 -44.51 3.83 2.80
CA VAL A 185 -45.47 4.80 2.28
C VAL A 185 -46.78 4.64 3.04
N VAL A 186 -47.39 5.77 3.42
CA VAL A 186 -48.65 5.84 4.15
C VAL A 186 -49.60 6.78 3.43
N ASN A 187 -50.83 6.31 3.19
CA ASN A 187 -51.94 7.09 2.62
C ASN A 187 -51.56 7.86 1.33
N PRO A 188 -50.95 7.27 0.30
CA PRO A 188 -50.64 7.98 -0.93
C PRO A 188 -51.92 8.42 -1.68
N ASP A 189 -51.88 9.60 -2.29
CA ASP A 189 -53.05 10.21 -2.96
C ASP A 189 -53.51 9.41 -4.19
N ILE A 190 -52.55 8.91 -4.97
CA ILE A 190 -52.76 8.10 -6.16
C ILE A 190 -51.73 6.97 -6.25
N ALA A 191 -51.97 5.98 -7.12
CA ALA A 191 -50.96 4.98 -7.45
C ALA A 191 -49.68 5.62 -8.01
N GLY A 192 -48.52 5.09 -7.62
CA GLY A 192 -47.24 5.69 -7.96
C GLY A 192 -46.06 4.91 -7.39
N TYR A 193 -44.92 5.61 -7.26
CA TYR A 193 -43.69 5.03 -6.76
C TYR A 193 -42.81 6.04 -6.04
N LEU A 194 -41.90 5.51 -5.23
CA LEU A 194 -40.75 6.24 -4.70
C LEU A 194 -39.47 5.86 -5.45
N THR A 195 -38.51 6.78 -5.50
CA THR A 195 -37.11 6.49 -5.88
C THR A 195 -36.18 7.03 -4.81
N VAL A 196 -35.36 6.15 -4.23
CA VAL A 196 -34.34 6.48 -3.22
C VAL A 196 -32.97 6.56 -3.90
N PHE A 197 -32.22 7.63 -3.68
CA PHE A 197 -30.93 7.88 -4.33
C PHE A 197 -30.02 8.79 -3.50
N PRO A 198 -28.69 8.79 -3.74
CA PRO A 198 -27.77 9.69 -3.04
C PRO A 198 -28.12 11.16 -3.28
N THR A 199 -28.10 11.97 -2.24
CA THR A 199 -28.27 13.42 -2.40
C THR A 199 -27.18 13.99 -3.29
N GLY A 200 -27.57 14.88 -4.22
CA GLY A 200 -26.66 15.49 -5.19
C GLY A 200 -26.42 14.64 -6.43
N ALA A 201 -26.88 13.37 -6.46
CA ALA A 201 -26.90 12.57 -7.68
C ALA A 201 -28.15 12.85 -8.53
N THR A 202 -28.06 12.59 -9.82
CA THR A 202 -29.24 12.58 -10.70
C THR A 202 -30.19 11.47 -10.30
N ARG A 203 -31.48 11.79 -10.16
CA ARG A 203 -32.53 10.81 -9.84
C ARG A 203 -32.53 9.66 -10.86
N PRO A 204 -32.38 8.40 -10.44
CA PRO A 204 -32.52 7.24 -11.32
C PRO A 204 -33.93 7.11 -11.91
N LEU A 205 -34.05 6.40 -13.04
CA LEU A 205 -35.35 6.05 -13.61
C LEU A 205 -36.03 4.87 -12.88
N ALA A 206 -35.28 4.12 -12.07
CA ALA A 206 -35.80 2.96 -11.36
C ALA A 206 -36.61 3.35 -10.11
N SER A 207 -37.69 2.62 -9.85
CA SER A 207 -38.47 2.73 -8.61
C SER A 207 -37.82 1.91 -7.49
N SER A 208 -37.89 2.42 -6.25
CA SER A 208 -37.51 1.69 -5.04
C SER A 208 -38.70 1.08 -4.31
N LEU A 209 -39.90 1.64 -4.44
CA LEU A 209 -41.14 1.11 -3.86
C LEU A 209 -42.33 1.56 -4.72
N ASN A 210 -43.21 0.65 -5.10
CA ASN A 210 -44.44 0.95 -5.85
C ASN A 210 -45.65 0.78 -4.93
N TYR A 211 -46.68 1.61 -5.11
CA TYR A 211 -47.85 1.64 -4.24
C TYR A 211 -49.11 2.03 -5.02
N ARG A 212 -50.28 1.75 -4.45
CA ARG A 212 -51.62 2.18 -4.90
C ARG A 212 -52.18 3.21 -3.94
N THR A 213 -53.23 3.90 -4.38
CA THR A 213 -53.97 4.88 -3.57
C THR A 213 -54.36 4.31 -2.21
N GLY A 214 -54.05 5.04 -1.13
CA GLY A 214 -54.44 4.67 0.22
C GLY A 214 -53.63 3.52 0.85
N ASP A 215 -52.62 2.98 0.16
CA ASP A 215 -51.78 1.91 0.71
C ASP A 215 -51.02 2.33 1.98
N VAL A 216 -50.74 1.32 2.80
CA VAL A 216 -49.69 1.34 3.82
C VAL A 216 -48.74 0.19 3.49
N VAL A 217 -47.66 0.50 2.78
CA VAL A 217 -46.75 -0.52 2.23
C VAL A 217 -45.30 -0.09 2.40
N GLY A 218 -44.44 -1.04 2.77
CA GLY A 218 -43.03 -0.81 3.00
C GLY A 218 -42.11 -1.62 2.10
N ASN A 219 -40.86 -1.18 1.98
CA ASN A 219 -39.77 -1.92 1.36
C ASN A 219 -38.44 -1.66 2.09
N GLU A 220 -37.59 -2.69 2.16
CA GLU A 220 -36.23 -2.57 2.68
C GLU A 220 -35.25 -2.27 1.55
N ILE A 221 -34.41 -1.25 1.74
CA ILE A 221 -33.55 -0.68 0.70
C ILE A 221 -32.17 -0.40 1.29
N ILE A 222 -31.12 -0.67 0.52
CA ILE A 222 -29.78 -0.14 0.78
C ILE A 222 -29.64 1.17 0.02
N ALA A 223 -29.64 2.30 0.75
CA ALA A 223 -29.48 3.63 0.18
C ALA A 223 -28.04 4.09 0.31
N ARG A 224 -27.38 4.34 -0.83
CA ARG A 224 -26.11 5.05 -0.83
C ARG A 224 -26.32 6.48 -0.37
N LEU A 225 -25.36 7.00 0.38
CA LEU A 225 -25.38 8.33 0.92
C LEU A 225 -24.58 9.26 0.01
N GLY A 226 -25.09 10.47 -0.14
CA GLY A 226 -24.38 11.62 -0.69
C GLY A 226 -24.49 12.78 0.29
N GLY A 227 -24.36 13.99 -0.23
CA GLY A 227 -24.32 15.20 0.60
C GLY A 227 -22.95 15.40 1.23
N ASP A 228 -22.42 16.61 1.07
CA ASP A 228 -21.21 17.11 1.71
C ASP A 228 -21.61 18.41 2.42
N PRO A 229 -21.40 18.58 3.74
CA PRO A 229 -20.61 17.74 4.65
C PRO A 229 -21.37 16.67 5.43
N PHE A 230 -22.68 16.54 5.25
CA PHE A 230 -23.49 15.60 6.03
C PHE A 230 -24.03 14.44 5.19
N PRO A 231 -23.97 13.20 5.71
CA PRO A 231 -24.53 12.05 5.02
C PRO A 231 -26.05 12.19 4.89
N THR A 232 -26.53 12.18 3.65
CA THR A 232 -27.95 12.32 3.30
C THR A 232 -28.31 11.44 2.10
N PHE A 233 -29.58 11.08 1.98
CA PHE A 233 -30.15 10.53 0.74
C PHE A 233 -31.41 11.30 0.37
N SER A 234 -31.78 11.27 -0.89
CA SER A 234 -33.01 11.86 -1.40
C SER A 234 -34.05 10.79 -1.71
N VAL A 235 -35.32 11.11 -1.44
CA VAL A 235 -36.48 10.32 -1.86
C VAL A 235 -37.31 11.17 -2.78
N TYR A 236 -37.48 10.71 -4.02
CA TYR A 236 -38.50 11.23 -4.93
C TYR A 236 -39.83 10.53 -4.67
N SER A 237 -40.92 11.30 -4.68
CA SER A 237 -42.29 10.79 -4.60
C SER A 237 -43.07 11.14 -5.87
N TYR A 238 -43.65 10.14 -6.54
CA TYR A 238 -44.49 10.37 -7.71
C TYR A 238 -45.78 11.12 -7.34
N ALA A 239 -46.40 10.72 -6.23
CA ALA A 239 -47.66 11.28 -5.72
C ALA A 239 -47.45 11.87 -4.31
N GLY A 240 -48.41 12.67 -3.84
CA GLY A 240 -48.42 13.08 -2.45
C GLY A 240 -48.60 11.86 -1.55
N ALA A 241 -47.75 11.74 -0.53
CA ALA A 241 -47.70 10.58 0.35
C ALA A 241 -47.01 10.92 1.68
N ASP A 242 -47.36 10.19 2.73
CA ASP A 242 -46.57 10.20 3.95
C ASP A 242 -45.52 9.11 3.91
N LEU A 243 -44.36 9.39 4.51
CA LEU A 243 -43.23 8.49 4.63
C LEU A 243 -42.90 8.26 6.11
N VAL A 244 -42.71 6.99 6.42
CA VAL A 244 -42.09 6.52 7.65
C VAL A 244 -40.80 5.83 7.26
N ILE A 245 -39.67 6.30 7.81
CA ILE A 245 -38.35 5.78 7.48
C ILE A 245 -37.65 5.31 8.74
N ASP A 246 -37.32 4.04 8.80
CA ASP A 246 -36.53 3.41 9.86
C ASP A 246 -35.18 2.94 9.31
N VAL A 247 -34.10 3.04 10.09
CA VAL A 247 -32.78 2.52 9.74
C VAL A 247 -32.48 1.28 10.57
N ALA A 248 -31.97 0.24 9.91
CA ALA A 248 -31.58 -1.04 10.51
C ALA A 248 -30.06 -1.24 10.59
N GLY A 249 -29.27 -0.45 9.85
CA GLY A 249 -27.82 -0.49 9.90
C GLY A 249 -27.17 0.44 8.89
N TYR A 250 -25.84 0.51 8.92
CA TYR A 250 -25.06 1.35 8.01
C TYR A 250 -23.84 0.63 7.47
N PHE A 251 -23.31 1.17 6.38
CA PHE A 251 -22.07 0.75 5.75
C PHE A 251 -21.05 1.87 5.86
N SER A 252 -19.86 1.57 6.34
CA SER A 252 -18.72 2.50 6.36
C SER A 252 -17.45 1.81 5.90
N ALA A 253 -16.44 2.59 5.51
CA ALA A 253 -15.14 2.05 5.14
C ALA A 253 -14.57 1.19 6.28
N ALA A 254 -14.05 0.01 5.94
CA ALA A 254 -13.30 -0.80 6.87
C ALA A 254 -12.10 0.02 7.39
N LYS A 255 -12.19 0.50 8.62
CA LYS A 255 -11.01 0.98 9.34
C LYS A 255 -10.19 -0.27 9.63
N GLY A 256 -9.02 -0.39 9.02
CA GLY A 256 -8.13 -1.51 9.28
C GLY A 256 -7.82 -1.50 10.77
N GLU A 257 -8.38 -2.43 11.53
CA GLU A 257 -8.02 -2.60 12.93
C GLU A 257 -6.50 -2.83 12.99
N PRO A 258 -5.74 -2.03 13.75
CA PRO A 258 -4.30 -2.22 13.84
C PRO A 258 -4.03 -3.63 14.35
N LEU A 259 -3.23 -4.38 13.61
CA LEU A 259 -2.80 -5.70 14.04
C LEU A 259 -2.06 -5.55 15.38
N ASP A 260 -2.44 -6.37 16.36
CA ASP A 260 -1.67 -6.52 17.60
C ASP A 260 -0.46 -7.38 17.27
N CYS A 261 0.72 -6.74 17.19
CA CYS A 261 1.96 -7.36 16.79
C CYS A 261 3.00 -7.32 17.91
N GLN A 262 3.69 -8.43 18.11
CA GLN A 262 4.81 -8.58 19.02
C GLN A 262 5.99 -9.26 18.33
N GLN A 263 7.20 -8.91 18.75
CA GLN A 263 8.40 -9.54 18.26
C GLN A 263 8.88 -10.61 19.26
N VAL A 264 9.13 -11.82 18.77
CA VAL A 264 9.82 -12.86 19.53
C VAL A 264 11.21 -13.09 18.96
N SER A 265 12.20 -13.31 19.81
CA SER A 265 13.59 -13.46 19.38
C SER A 265 14.30 -14.60 20.10
N SER A 266 15.22 -15.26 19.39
CA SER A 266 16.09 -16.26 19.99
C SER A 266 17.17 -15.59 20.84
N ASN A 267 17.85 -16.39 21.67
CA ASN A 267 19.12 -15.97 22.25
C ASN A 267 20.15 -15.72 21.15
N TYR A 268 21.14 -14.88 21.46
CA TYR A 268 22.30 -14.70 20.60
C TYR A 268 23.13 -15.97 20.55
N ILE A 269 23.51 -16.39 19.35
CA ILE A 269 24.37 -17.54 19.09
C ILE A 269 25.67 -17.07 18.45
N ASN A 270 26.79 -17.64 18.88
CA ASN A 270 28.11 -17.33 18.35
C ASN A 270 28.29 -17.95 16.96
N VAL A 271 28.81 -17.15 16.04
CA VAL A 271 29.25 -17.56 14.71
C VAL A 271 30.75 -17.34 14.65
N ALA A 272 31.51 -18.42 14.80
CA ALA A 272 32.97 -18.38 14.74
C ALA A 272 33.45 -17.89 13.36
N ALA A 273 34.66 -17.34 13.30
CA ALA A 273 35.31 -16.96 12.04
C ALA A 273 35.27 -18.12 11.03
N GLY A 274 34.82 -17.85 9.80
CA GLY A 274 34.66 -18.86 8.75
C GLY A 274 33.42 -19.75 8.86
N ALA A 275 32.67 -19.72 9.96
CA ALA A 275 31.55 -20.61 10.21
C ALA A 275 30.24 -20.17 9.53
N VAL A 276 29.36 -21.15 9.32
CA VAL A 276 27.96 -20.97 8.94
C VAL A 276 27.10 -21.49 10.07
N VAL A 277 26.14 -20.69 10.53
CA VAL A 277 25.22 -21.06 11.61
C VAL A 277 23.80 -20.71 11.21
N SER A 278 22.84 -21.53 11.65
CA SER A 278 21.40 -21.26 11.54
C SER A 278 20.86 -20.81 12.89
N ALA A 279 20.11 -19.70 12.91
CA ALA A 279 19.31 -19.26 14.04
C ALA A 279 17.83 -19.49 13.73
N VAL A 280 17.06 -19.88 14.75
CA VAL A 280 15.61 -20.07 14.64
C VAL A 280 14.94 -19.30 15.77
N SER A 281 13.97 -18.46 15.44
CA SER A 281 13.19 -17.72 16.43
C SER A 281 12.31 -18.68 17.24
N PRO A 282 11.83 -18.28 18.41
CA PRO A 282 10.70 -18.94 19.05
C PRO A 282 9.50 -18.99 18.10
N VAL A 283 8.64 -19.99 18.30
CA VAL A 283 7.31 -20.04 17.66
C VAL A 283 6.47 -18.90 18.22
N CYS A 284 5.62 -18.30 17.38
CA CYS A 284 4.70 -17.27 17.84
C CYS A 284 3.81 -17.78 18.99
N PRO A 285 3.50 -16.93 19.99
CA PRO A 285 2.59 -17.31 21.07
C PRO A 285 1.22 -17.72 20.55
N ALA A 286 0.50 -18.54 21.32
CA ALA A 286 -0.84 -18.98 20.94
C ALA A 286 -1.74 -17.79 20.57
N GLY A 287 -2.44 -17.90 19.43
CA GLY A 287 -3.29 -16.83 18.89
C GLY A 287 -2.57 -15.80 18.02
N TYR A 288 -1.24 -15.86 17.89
CA TYR A 288 -0.47 -15.03 16.96
C TYR A 288 0.05 -15.84 15.78
N THR A 289 0.13 -15.22 14.62
CA THR A 289 0.67 -15.81 13.38
C THR A 289 1.95 -15.08 13.00
N ALA A 290 2.98 -15.82 12.58
CA ALA A 290 4.21 -15.24 12.05
C ALA A 290 3.91 -14.55 10.71
N THR A 291 4.04 -13.22 10.68
CA THR A 291 3.82 -12.40 9.48
C THR A 291 5.14 -11.97 8.82
N GLY A 292 6.25 -12.13 9.53
CA GLY A 292 7.59 -11.84 9.04
C GLY A 292 8.65 -12.20 10.06
N GLY A 293 9.89 -11.86 9.75
CA GLY A 293 11.02 -12.10 10.63
C GLY A 293 12.35 -11.78 9.96
N GLY A 294 13.43 -12.00 10.67
CA GLY A 294 14.78 -11.70 10.18
C GLY A 294 15.87 -12.21 11.13
N CYS A 295 17.11 -11.84 10.83
CA CYS A 295 18.20 -11.93 11.79
C CYS A 295 18.63 -10.55 12.24
N SER A 296 19.17 -10.48 13.45
CA SER A 296 19.99 -9.35 13.88
C SER A 296 21.28 -9.83 14.52
N SER A 297 22.27 -8.95 14.59
CA SER A 297 23.56 -9.16 15.26
C SER A 297 23.76 -7.99 16.23
N ASN A 298 24.33 -8.24 17.40
CA ASN A 298 24.68 -7.19 18.36
C ASN A 298 26.00 -6.47 18.01
N VAL A 299 26.76 -7.03 17.07
CA VAL A 299 27.90 -6.39 16.43
C VAL A 299 27.41 -5.82 15.10
N TYR A 300 27.94 -4.67 14.68
CA TYR A 300 27.77 -4.12 13.33
C TYR A 300 28.98 -4.48 12.46
N PRO A 301 29.19 -5.76 12.08
CA PRO A 301 30.25 -6.11 11.15
C PRO A 301 29.95 -5.46 9.79
N SER A 302 31.00 -5.21 9.02
CA SER A 302 30.79 -4.86 7.62
C SER A 302 30.00 -5.98 6.92
N ILE A 303 29.19 -5.64 5.91
CA ILE A 303 28.45 -6.65 5.11
C ILE A 303 29.36 -7.68 4.42
N GLU A 304 30.68 -7.41 4.38
CA GLU A 304 31.70 -8.32 3.88
C GLU A 304 32.12 -9.37 4.92
N GLU A 305 31.96 -9.07 6.21
CA GLU A 305 32.33 -9.94 7.35
C GLU A 305 31.17 -10.81 7.84
N LEU A 306 29.93 -10.31 7.87
CA LEU A 306 28.77 -11.13 8.22
C LEU A 306 27.70 -11.04 7.14
N TYR A 307 27.45 -12.18 6.52
CA TYR A 307 26.47 -12.31 5.46
C TYR A 307 25.31 -13.16 5.96
N PHE A 308 24.13 -12.55 6.06
CA PHE A 308 22.89 -13.27 6.30
C PHE A 308 22.31 -13.78 4.99
N PHE A 309 21.92 -15.06 4.96
CA PHE A 309 21.39 -15.71 3.78
C PHE A 309 20.36 -16.76 4.17
N SER A 310 19.44 -17.05 3.26
CA SER A 310 18.30 -17.95 3.50
C SER A 310 17.43 -17.46 4.67
N PHE A 311 16.32 -16.82 4.34
CA PHE A 311 15.33 -16.33 5.31
C PHE A 311 14.00 -16.93 4.98
N GLY A 312 13.30 -17.43 5.99
CA GLY A 312 11.93 -17.83 5.74
C GLY A 312 11.19 -18.34 6.95
N PRO A 313 9.85 -18.30 6.85
CA PRO A 313 8.99 -18.95 7.81
C PRO A 313 9.28 -20.46 7.83
N GLN A 314 9.20 -21.04 9.01
CA GLN A 314 9.26 -22.48 9.25
C GLN A 314 7.84 -23.03 9.36
N ALA A 315 7.65 -24.31 9.03
CA ALA A 315 6.36 -24.99 9.17
C ALA A 315 5.82 -24.96 10.62
N SER A 316 6.70 -24.78 11.60
CA SER A 316 6.39 -24.63 13.02
C SER A 316 5.82 -23.26 13.41
N GLY A 317 5.71 -22.30 12.49
CA GLY A 317 5.29 -20.93 12.82
C GLY A 317 6.38 -20.09 13.50
N SER A 318 7.64 -20.48 13.33
CA SER A 318 8.84 -19.70 13.68
C SER A 318 9.49 -19.13 12.42
N TYR A 319 10.52 -18.31 12.59
CA TYR A 319 11.32 -17.75 11.50
C TYR A 319 12.76 -18.23 11.63
N ALA A 320 13.33 -18.75 10.54
CA ALA A 320 14.72 -19.17 10.53
C ALA A 320 15.55 -18.28 9.62
N CYS A 321 16.82 -18.17 9.98
CA CYS A 321 17.77 -17.47 9.16
C CYS A 321 19.19 -18.03 9.33
N GLN A 322 20.01 -17.94 8.29
CA GLN A 322 21.39 -18.42 8.34
C GLN A 322 22.35 -17.24 8.20
N ALA A 323 23.51 -17.35 8.85
CA ALA A 323 24.57 -16.37 8.71
C ALA A 323 25.90 -17.06 8.49
N ARG A 324 26.74 -16.43 7.67
CA ARG A 324 28.13 -16.81 7.44
C ARG A 324 29.02 -15.70 7.94
N ASN A 325 29.90 -16.03 8.87
CA ASN A 325 30.98 -15.14 9.27
C ASN A 325 32.19 -15.37 8.37
N ARG A 326 32.55 -14.37 7.58
CA ARG A 326 33.74 -14.33 6.71
C ARG A 326 34.89 -13.53 7.33
N GLY A 327 34.69 -12.94 8.51
CA GLY A 327 35.76 -12.32 9.28
C GLY A 327 36.84 -13.35 9.62
N SER A 328 38.09 -12.90 9.61
CA SER A 328 39.26 -13.77 9.79
C SER A 328 39.53 -14.13 11.26
N ASN A 329 39.24 -13.23 12.21
CA ASN A 329 39.66 -13.40 13.61
C ASN A 329 38.61 -13.03 14.67
N ASN A 330 37.40 -12.62 14.27
CA ASN A 330 36.38 -12.13 15.20
C ASN A 330 35.16 -13.03 15.20
N ASN A 331 34.74 -13.48 16.38
CA ASN A 331 33.44 -14.11 16.55
C ASN A 331 32.37 -13.02 16.50
N VAL A 332 31.28 -13.29 15.78
CA VAL A 332 30.09 -12.44 15.77
C VAL A 332 28.94 -13.20 16.39
N THR A 333 27.92 -12.49 16.86
CA THR A 333 26.72 -13.14 17.38
C THR A 333 25.51 -12.78 16.55
N ILE A 334 24.62 -13.74 16.35
CA ILE A 334 23.38 -13.55 15.61
C ILE A 334 22.20 -14.01 16.44
N ARG A 335 21.00 -13.50 16.17
CA ARG A 335 19.74 -14.08 16.63
C ARG A 335 18.71 -14.05 15.52
N ALA A 336 17.74 -14.94 15.60
CA ALA A 336 16.57 -14.92 14.72
C ALA A 336 15.39 -14.28 15.43
N GLU A 337 14.60 -13.51 14.67
CA GLU A 337 13.45 -12.77 15.16
C GLU A 337 12.24 -13.12 14.29
N ALA A 338 11.07 -13.25 14.91
CA ALA A 338 9.79 -13.36 14.21
C ALA A 338 8.86 -12.23 14.66
N MET A 339 8.18 -11.63 13.69
CA MET A 339 7.06 -10.72 13.92
C MET A 339 5.79 -11.55 13.98
N CYS A 340 5.15 -11.54 15.14
CA CYS A 340 3.96 -12.32 15.44
C CYS A 340 2.79 -11.35 15.57
N CYS A 341 1.79 -11.45 14.69
CA CYS A 341 0.64 -10.56 14.69
C CYS A 341 -0.68 -11.34 14.85
N ARG A 342 -1.69 -10.69 15.42
CA ARG A 342 -3.08 -11.17 15.47
C ARG A 342 -4.07 -10.05 15.19
N LEU A 343 -5.30 -10.43 14.87
CA LEU A 343 -6.43 -9.51 14.84
C LEU A 343 -6.97 -9.33 16.26
N PRO A 344 -7.04 -8.09 16.79
CA PRO A 344 -7.72 -7.85 18.06
C PRO A 344 -9.20 -8.27 17.98
N GLY A 345 -9.71 -8.96 19.00
CA GLY A 345 -11.13 -9.28 19.11
C GLY A 345 -11.63 -10.49 18.31
N ARG A 346 -10.73 -11.34 17.79
CA ARG A 346 -11.06 -12.68 17.27
C ARG A 346 -10.25 -13.76 17.96
#